data_AF-A0AAW5DCX7-F1
#
_entry.id   AF-A0AAW5DCX7-F1
#
_cell.length_a   1.000
_cell.length_b   1.000
_cell.length_c   1.000
_cell.angle_alpha   90.00
_cell.angle_beta   90.00
_cell.angle_gamma   90.00
#
_symmetry.space_group_name_H-M   'P 1'
#
loop_
_entity.id
_entity.type
_entity.pdbx_description
1 polymer ?
#
loop_
_entity_poly.entity_id
_entity_poly.type
_entity_poly.pdbx_seq_one_letter_code
_entity_poly.pdbx_strand_id
1 'polypeptide(L)'
;MKRSIIADVVAIAAIALLITTTFYWIEARREVIILCDNFTPGVSKKSVERQLDTANLLLWDTEFVANGSKIEAYSPLHLGIMKCSVEFNKQDTVVFSIVE
;
A
#
# COMPACT_ATOMS: atom_id res chain seq x y z
N MET A 1 -38.53 14.51 25.39
CA MET A 1 -37.24 13.96 24.97
C MET A 1 -36.17 15.03 25.17
N LYS A 2 -35.33 14.93 26.21
CA LYS A 2 -34.22 15.87 26.41
C LYS A 2 -33.12 15.49 25.41
N ARG A 3 -32.90 16.29 24.37
CA ARG A 3 -31.71 16.14 23.51
C ARG A 3 -30.48 16.31 24.40
N SER A 4 -29.65 15.27 24.46
CA SER A 4 -28.39 15.32 25.20
C SER A 4 -27.33 15.89 24.26
N ILE A 5 -26.90 17.11 24.52
CA ILE A 5 -25.83 17.78 23.74
C ILE A 5 -24.56 16.91 23.72
N ILE A 6 -24.31 16.15 24.78
CA ILE A 6 -23.18 15.21 24.87
C ILE A 6 -23.32 14.09 23.83
N ALA A 7 -24.53 13.56 23.63
CA ALA A 7 -24.75 12.52 22.62
C ALA A 7 -24.54 13.06 21.20
N ASP A 8 -24.97 14.30 20.94
CA ASP A 8 -24.76 14.95 19.65
C ASP A 8 -23.26 15.20 19.38
N VAL A 9 -22.51 15.67 20.38
CA VAL A 9 -21.05 15.87 20.27
C VAL A 9 -20.30 14.55 20.04
N VAL A 10 -20.66 13.50 20.77
CA VAL A 10 -20.06 12.16 20.59
C VAL A 10 -20.36 11.62 19.20
N ALA A 11 -21.59 11.79 18.70
CA ALA A 11 -21.96 11.37 17.35
C ALA A 11 -21.14 12.10 16.28
N ILE A 12 -20.97 13.42 16.40
CA ILE A 12 -20.15 14.21 15.46
C ILE A 12 -18.69 13.76 15.49
N ALA A 13 -18.12 13.54 16.68
CA ALA A 13 -16.74 13.07 16.82
C ALA A 13 -16.55 11.68 16.20
N ALA A 14 -17.49 10.76 16.40
CA ALA A 14 -17.46 9.43 15.81
C ALA A 14 -17.54 9.50 14.27
N ILE A 15 -18.40 10.35 13.71
CA ILE A 15 -18.52 10.55 12.26
C ILE A 15 -17.22 11.13 11.69
N ALA A 16 -16.63 12.14 12.35
CA ALA A 16 -15.37 12.72 11.91
C ALA A 16 -14.23 11.68 11.88
N LEU A 17 -14.16 10.82 12.90
CA LEU A 17 -13.17 9.75 12.98
C LEU A 17 -13.38 8.68 11.91
N LEU A 18 -14.63 8.35 11.58
CA LEU A 18 -14.95 7.45 10.47
C LEU A 18 -14.55 8.03 9.12
N ILE A 19 -14.79 9.32 8.90
CA ILE A 19 -14.41 9.98 7.64
C ILE A 19 -12.89 9.95 7.47
N THR A 20 -12.12 10.37 8.48
CA THR A 20 -10.66 10.39 8.38
C THR A 20 -10.08 9.01 8.14
N THR A 21 -10.52 8.01 8.91
CA THR A 21 -10.06 6.61 8.72
C THR A 21 -10.38 6.08 7.33
N THR A 22 -11.57 6.36 6.79
CA THR A 22 -11.95 5.93 5.43
C THR A 22 -11.12 6.64 4.36
N PHE A 23 -10.82 7.92 4.53
CA PHE A 23 -9.95 8.66 3.60
C PHE A 23 -8.54 8.09 3.56
N TYR A 24 -7.91 7.88 4.73
CA TYR A 24 -6.57 7.26 4.80
C TYR A 24 -6.56 5.84 4.21
N TRP A 25 -7.64 5.08 4.41
CA TRP A 25 -7.81 3.76 3.79
C TRP A 25 -7.82 3.86 2.26
N ILE A 26 -8.59 4.79 1.69
CA ILE A 26 -8.67 4.98 0.23
C ILE A 26 -7.32 5.44 -0.34
N GLU A 27 -6.66 6.40 0.30
CA GLU A 27 -5.37 6.92 -0.15
C GLU A 27 -4.29 5.84 -0.15
N ALA A 28 -4.16 5.08 0.93
CA ALA A 28 -3.22 3.97 1.01
C ALA A 28 -3.48 2.91 -0.08
N ARG A 29 -4.76 2.67 -0.42
CA ARG A 29 -5.11 1.70 -1.46
C ARG A 29 -4.65 2.19 -2.82
N ARG A 30 -4.87 3.48 -3.07
CA ARG A 30 -4.51 4.13 -4.32
C ARG A 30 -3.00 4.16 -4.51
N GLU A 31 -2.26 4.41 -3.44
CA GLU A 31 -0.79 4.40 -3.44
C GLU A 31 -0.25 3.01 -3.84
N VAL A 32 -0.77 1.92 -3.25
CA VAL A 32 -0.39 0.53 -3.63
C VAL A 32 -0.65 0.25 -5.11
N ILE A 33 -1.85 0.57 -5.62
CA ILE A 33 -2.24 0.28 -7.01
C ILE A 33 -1.34 1.05 -7.98
N ILE A 34 -1.18 2.35 -7.75
CA ILE A 34 -0.42 3.22 -8.66
C ILE A 34 1.05 2.83 -8.68
N LEU A 35 1.63 2.49 -7.52
CA LEU A 35 3.01 1.99 -7.47
C LEU A 35 3.17 0.68 -8.24
N CYS A 36 2.24 -0.27 -8.07
CA CYS A 36 2.33 -1.57 -8.74
C CYS A 36 2.26 -1.46 -10.26
N ASP A 37 1.36 -0.60 -10.77
CA ASP A 37 1.21 -0.34 -12.21
C ASP A 37 2.43 0.37 -12.81
N ASN A 38 3.20 1.12 -12.02
CA ASN A 38 4.41 1.78 -12.50
C ASN A 38 5.60 0.82 -12.72
N PHE A 39 5.55 -0.39 -12.16
CA PHE A 39 6.64 -1.37 -12.28
C PHE A 39 6.46 -2.24 -13.52
N THR A 40 6.79 -1.67 -14.67
CA THR A 40 6.74 -2.39 -15.95
C THR A 40 7.96 -3.31 -16.16
N PRO A 41 7.84 -4.36 -16.99
CA PRO A 41 8.95 -5.26 -17.28
C PRO A 41 10.17 -4.52 -17.82
N GLY A 42 11.36 -4.87 -17.32
CA GLY A 42 12.63 -4.24 -17.71
C GLY A 42 13.10 -3.08 -16.83
N VAL A 43 12.28 -2.61 -15.87
CA VAL A 43 12.72 -1.66 -14.84
C VAL A 43 13.74 -2.34 -13.92
N SER A 44 14.79 -1.63 -13.50
CA SER A 44 15.79 -2.18 -12.59
C SER A 44 15.29 -2.22 -11.15
N LYS A 45 15.70 -3.25 -10.40
CA LYS A 45 15.37 -3.44 -8.98
C LYS A 45 15.67 -2.20 -8.14
N LYS A 46 16.84 -1.59 -8.32
CA LYS A 46 17.23 -0.36 -7.63
C LYS A 46 16.27 0.81 -7.88
N SER A 47 15.67 0.89 -9.08
CA SER A 47 14.67 1.92 -9.37
C SER A 47 13.34 1.63 -8.69
N VAL A 48 12.99 0.36 -8.51
CA VAL A 48 11.81 -0.06 -7.75
C VAL A 48 12.00 0.25 -6.27
N GLU A 49 13.11 -0.19 -5.66
CA GLU A 49 13.46 0.08 -4.26
C GLU A 49 13.43 1.57 -3.95
N ARG A 50 14.05 2.40 -4.80
CA ARG A 50 14.03 3.86 -4.62
C ARG A 50 12.61 4.46 -4.65
N GLN A 51 11.70 3.92 -5.46
CA GLN A 51 10.31 4.40 -5.51
C GLN A 51 9.54 3.93 -4.28
N LEU A 52 9.78 2.70 -3.82
CA LEU A 52 9.19 2.17 -2.60
C LEU A 52 9.67 2.94 -1.36
N ASP A 53 10.94 3.36 -1.31
CA ASP A 53 11.49 4.18 -0.22
C ASP A 53 10.90 5.60 -0.15
N THR A 54 10.28 6.08 -1.24
CA THR A 54 9.57 7.37 -1.24
C THR A 54 8.11 7.27 -0.79
N ALA A 55 7.59 6.04 -0.67
CA ALA A 55 6.24 5.81 -0.21
C ALA A 55 6.13 6.03 1.30
N ASN A 56 5.05 6.66 1.76
CA ASN A 56 4.88 7.00 3.19
C ASN A 56 3.93 6.06 3.93
N LEU A 57 3.06 5.35 3.22
CA LEU A 57 2.03 4.48 3.81
C LEU A 57 2.24 3.00 3.50
N LEU A 58 3.43 2.66 2.98
CA LEU A 58 3.78 1.34 2.49
C LEU A 58 5.01 0.81 3.23
N LEU A 59 4.99 -0.47 3.51
CA LEU A 59 6.15 -1.26 3.88
C LEU A 59 6.48 -2.20 2.74
N TRP A 60 7.74 -2.56 2.62
CA TRP A 60 8.17 -3.51 1.61
C TRP A 60 9.24 -4.44 2.15
N ASP A 61 9.20 -5.69 1.70
CA ASP A 61 10.15 -6.73 2.05
C ASP A 61 10.65 -7.43 0.78
N THR A 62 11.88 -7.95 0.82
CA THR A 62 12.45 -8.71 -0.29
C THR A 62 12.55 -10.19 0.06
N GLU A 63 11.99 -11.03 -0.79
CA GLU A 63 12.09 -12.48 -0.73
C GLU A 63 12.97 -13.01 -1.87
N PHE A 64 13.77 -14.03 -1.59
CA PHE A 64 14.57 -14.70 -2.63
C PHE A 64 13.82 -15.92 -3.16
N VAL A 65 13.67 -16.00 -4.48
CA VAL A 65 12.94 -17.08 -5.16
C VAL A 65 13.86 -17.80 -6.16
N ALA A 66 13.52 -19.02 -6.57
CA ALA A 66 14.40 -19.84 -7.41
C ALA A 66 14.84 -19.18 -8.73
N ASN A 67 14.03 -18.24 -9.27
CA ASN A 67 14.29 -17.53 -10.52
C ASN A 67 14.83 -16.10 -10.35
N GLY A 68 15.13 -15.67 -9.13
CA GLY A 68 15.65 -14.34 -8.84
C GLY A 68 15.24 -13.83 -7.46
N SER A 69 14.54 -12.70 -7.42
CA SER A 69 13.99 -12.16 -6.17
C SER A 69 12.59 -11.63 -6.38
N LYS A 70 11.85 -11.44 -5.31
CA LYS A 70 10.51 -10.88 -5.28
C LYS A 70 10.47 -9.78 -4.23
N ILE A 71 9.82 -8.66 -4.51
CA ILE A 71 9.53 -7.63 -3.52
C ILE A 71 8.03 -7.65 -3.27
N GLU A 72 7.65 -7.73 -1.99
CA GLU A 72 6.26 -7.55 -1.56
C GLU A 72 6.12 -6.19 -0.89
N ALA A 73 5.31 -5.31 -1.47
CA ALA A 73 4.98 -4.02 -0.91
C ALA A 73 3.53 -4.01 -0.43
N TYR A 74 3.27 -3.74 0.85
CA TYR A 74 1.94 -3.76 1.44
C TYR A 74 1.73 -2.55 2.34
N SER A 75 0.47 -2.13 2.49
CA SER A 75 0.13 -1.06 3.44
C SER A 75 -0.39 -1.64 4.75
N PRO A 76 0.20 -1.29 5.91
CA PRO A 76 -0.32 -1.67 7.23
C PRO A 76 -1.75 -1.19 7.46
N LEU A 77 -2.13 -0.08 6.82
CA LEU A 77 -3.47 0.48 6.92
C LEU A 77 -4.54 -0.46 6.36
N HIS A 78 -4.18 -1.33 5.40
CA HIS A 78 -5.07 -2.35 4.83
C HIS A 78 -4.98 -3.70 5.53
N LEU A 79 -4.31 -3.79 6.69
CA LEU A 79 -4.07 -5.05 7.40
C LEU A 79 -3.41 -6.14 6.52
N GLY A 80 -2.64 -5.73 5.51
CA GLY A 80 -2.00 -6.66 4.57
C GLY A 80 -2.96 -7.38 3.61
N ILE A 81 -4.24 -6.97 3.53
CA ILE A 81 -5.23 -7.55 2.61
C ILE A 81 -4.84 -7.31 1.15
N MET A 82 -4.11 -6.23 0.90
CA MET A 82 -3.72 -5.81 -0.43
C MET A 82 -2.22 -5.51 -0.47
N LYS A 83 -1.52 -6.21 -1.35
CA LYS A 83 -0.08 -6.10 -1.54
C LYS A 83 0.28 -6.08 -3.02
N CYS A 84 1.34 -5.39 -3.35
CA CYS A 84 1.95 -5.42 -4.67
C CYS A 84 3.15 -6.38 -4.62
N SER A 85 3.11 -7.43 -5.44
CA SER A 85 4.21 -8.36 -5.61
C SER A 85 4.92 -8.05 -6.92
N VAL A 86 6.22 -7.74 -6.85
CA VAL A 86 7.07 -7.46 -8.00
C VAL A 86 8.12 -8.55 -8.11
N GLU A 87 8.13 -9.29 -9.23
CA GLU A 87 9.12 -10.33 -9.48
C GLU A 87 10.28 -9.82 -10.32
N PHE A 88 11.49 -10.23 -9.94
CA PHE A 88 12.75 -9.90 -10.58
C PHE A 88 13.44 -11.16 -11.08
N ASN A 89 14.07 -11.05 -12.25
CA ASN A 89 14.95 -12.10 -12.76
C ASN A 89 16.34 -12.05 -12.10
N LYS A 90 17.23 -12.96 -12.53
CA LYS A 90 18.63 -13.01 -12.08
C LYS A 90 19.50 -11.81 -12.48
N GLN A 91 19.00 -10.92 -13.33
CA GLN A 91 19.68 -9.69 -13.76
C GLN A 91 19.13 -8.46 -13.01
N ASP A 92 18.35 -8.68 -11.95
CA ASP A 92 17.71 -7.63 -11.16
C ASP A 92 16.82 -6.69 -11.99
N THR A 93 16.11 -7.23 -12.99
CA THR A 93 15.08 -6.50 -13.72
C THR A 93 13.70 -7.09 -13.50
N VAL A 94 12.69 -6.21 -13.47
CA VAL A 94 11.28 -6.57 -13.30
C VAL A 94 10.86 -7.49 -14.44
N VAL A 95 10.27 -8.63 -14.10
CA VAL A 95 9.62 -9.54 -15.05
C VAL A 95 8.14 -9.22 -15.14
N PHE A 96 7.48 -9.06 -13.99
CA PHE A 96 6.09 -8.63 -13.87
C PHE A 96 5.81 -8.09 -12.47
N SER A 97 4.74 -7.31 -12.36
CA SER A 97 4.14 -6.86 -11.10
C SER A 97 2.67 -7.28 -11.06
N ILE A 98 2.19 -7.71 -9.91
CA ILE A 98 0.79 -8.06 -9.67
C ILE A 98 0.32 -7.52 -8.33
N VAL A 99 -0.95 -7.17 -8.25
CA VAL A 99 -1.63 -6.86 -6.99
C VAL A 99 -2.30 -8.13 -6.48
N GLU A 100 -1.97 -8.53 -5.25
CA GLU A 100 -2.57 -9.65 -4.50
C GLU A 100 -3.43 -9.15 -3.35
#